data_AF-A0A089LGU2-F1
#
_entry.id   AF-A0A089LGU2-F1
#
_cell.length_a   1.000
_cell.length_b   1.000
_cell.length_c   1.000
_cell.angle_alpha   90.00
_cell.angle_beta   90.00
_cell.angle_gamma   90.00
#
_symmetry.space_group_name_H-M   'P 1'
#
loop_
_entity.id
_entity.type
_entity.pdbx_description
1 polymer ?
#
loop_
_entity_poly.entity_id
_entity_poly.type
_entity_poly.pdbx_seq_one_letter_code
_entity_poly.pdbx_strand_id
1 'polypeptide(L)'
;MKNILTKIRKGYGKKLVSIHMWNAWLVLFLALSGLMLVGGFWREILGEGRVWLKWGHIVFGLALLIPVVYYLLLAAKHWKRLKGKTGQKANVIFVLTLLTGWLVSGVVLWQFRLAGPRAANSALFIHDLLTWIGLPVIIYHSVTRVKWLKEPKKRSIVAETLPVESNTEPTVRPRPAASSEAQPMYTRRGFIKVAVGAGLAVTLGPTFVRWIGKSLQLPGTADYAASNANALIPDPVPLAESAPPIGGGAEGSFRVYTVTDIPAFDNSNWSFTIDGLVDKKFTWNWEEFVKLQREVQVSDFHCVTGWSVYKNTWEGLPLYKLLDMAGVQDEAVTVKLYSGDGVYTDSLTLAQARMEDIMVAVMHDGKPIPNQLGGPVRLVTPQMYAYKSVKWLNRIELIAGDHVGYWEQRGYDIDAWLPNAKRV
;
A
#
# COMPACT_ATOMS: atom_id res chain seq x y z
N MET A 1 9.67 2.84 -47.19
CA MET A 1 9.45 1.54 -46.50
C MET A 1 10.71 0.69 -46.26
N LYS A 2 11.74 0.66 -47.12
CA LYS A 2 12.97 -0.15 -46.93
C LYS A 2 13.73 0.14 -45.61
N ASN A 3 13.75 1.39 -45.13
CA ASN A 3 14.41 1.78 -43.88
C ASN A 3 13.71 1.30 -42.58
N ILE A 4 12.42 0.98 -42.65
CA ILE A 4 11.66 0.41 -41.53
C ILE A 4 11.94 -1.11 -41.45
N LEU A 5 11.98 -1.77 -42.60
CA LEU A 5 12.31 -3.20 -42.74
C LEU A 5 13.75 -3.53 -42.33
N THR A 6 14.73 -2.65 -42.58
CA THR A 6 16.11 -2.83 -42.11
C THR A 6 16.26 -2.61 -40.60
N LYS A 7 15.48 -1.70 -39.99
CA LYS A 7 15.37 -1.57 -38.52
C LYS A 7 14.80 -2.85 -37.86
N ILE A 8 13.86 -3.53 -38.52
CA ILE A 8 13.27 -4.81 -38.06
C ILE A 8 14.25 -5.99 -38.19
N ARG A 9 15.26 -5.86 -39.07
CA ARG A 9 16.35 -6.83 -39.29
C ARG A 9 17.55 -6.66 -38.34
N LYS A 10 17.36 -6.04 -37.17
CA LYS A 10 18.37 -6.08 -36.09
C LYS A 10 18.65 -7.54 -35.72
N GLY A 11 19.93 -7.90 -35.66
CA GLY A 11 20.36 -9.25 -35.25
C GLY A 11 19.73 -9.67 -33.92
N TYR A 12 19.44 -10.97 -33.77
CA TYR A 12 18.70 -11.54 -32.64
C TYR A 12 19.15 -11.03 -31.25
N GLY A 13 20.46 -10.84 -31.03
CA GLY A 13 20.99 -10.28 -29.79
C GLY A 13 20.60 -8.82 -29.54
N LYS A 14 20.56 -7.98 -30.59
CA LYS A 14 20.11 -6.57 -30.49
C LYS A 14 18.62 -6.49 -30.14
N LYS A 15 17.80 -7.46 -30.55
CA LYS A 15 16.38 -7.56 -30.18
C LYS A 15 16.22 -7.84 -28.68
N LEU A 16 16.96 -8.80 -28.13
CA LEU A 16 16.98 -9.11 -26.69
C LEU A 16 17.45 -7.92 -25.84
N VAL A 17 18.49 -7.20 -26.26
CA VAL A 17 18.96 -5.99 -25.57
C VAL A 17 17.88 -4.90 -25.58
N SER A 18 17.17 -4.73 -26.71
CA SER A 18 16.08 -3.77 -26.81
C SER A 18 14.92 -4.11 -25.86
N ILE A 19 14.52 -5.38 -25.78
CA ILE A 19 13.48 -5.85 -24.86
C ILE A 19 13.88 -5.55 -23.42
N HIS A 20 15.11 -5.91 -23.05
CA HIS A 20 15.60 -5.70 -21.70
C HIS A 20 15.64 -4.21 -21.32
N MET A 21 16.04 -3.34 -22.24
CA MET A 21 16.06 -1.88 -22.04
C MET A 21 14.65 -1.32 -21.83
N TRP A 22 13.69 -1.68 -22.68
CA TRP A 22 12.29 -1.24 -22.51
C TRP A 22 11.71 -1.75 -21.20
N ASN A 23 11.94 -3.03 -20.87
CA ASN A 23 11.52 -3.60 -19.60
C ASN A 23 12.14 -2.85 -18.41
N ALA A 24 13.43 -2.49 -18.47
CA ALA A 24 14.09 -1.76 -17.38
C ALA A 24 13.45 -0.39 -17.13
N TRP A 25 13.12 0.37 -18.18
CA TRP A 25 12.46 1.67 -18.04
C TRP A 25 11.04 1.56 -17.49
N LEU A 26 10.26 0.59 -17.99
CA LEU A 26 8.90 0.35 -17.48
C LEU A 26 8.92 -0.06 -16.01
N VAL A 27 9.78 -1.01 -15.64
CA VAL A 27 9.92 -1.47 -14.26
C VAL A 27 10.44 -0.35 -13.34
N LEU A 28 11.35 0.50 -13.80
CA LEU A 28 11.82 1.64 -13.03
C LEU A 28 10.67 2.62 -12.73
N PHE A 29 9.89 2.97 -13.76
CA PHE A 29 8.72 3.83 -13.57
C PHE A 29 7.72 3.19 -12.59
N LEU A 30 7.42 1.89 -12.76
CA LEU A 30 6.49 1.17 -11.89
C LEU A 30 6.99 1.10 -10.45
N ALA A 31 8.28 0.87 -10.23
CA ALA A 31 8.87 0.87 -8.89
C ALA A 31 8.74 2.24 -8.21
N LEU A 32 9.10 3.32 -8.92
CA LEU A 32 9.02 4.68 -8.38
C LEU A 32 7.57 5.11 -8.11
N SER A 33 6.70 4.94 -9.10
CA SER A 33 5.27 5.27 -8.94
C SER A 33 4.59 4.41 -7.87
N GLY A 34 4.94 3.13 -7.76
CA GLY A 34 4.45 2.24 -6.70
C GLY A 34 4.87 2.70 -5.31
N LEU A 35 6.16 3.03 -5.10
CA LEU A 35 6.66 3.57 -3.84
C LEU A 35 5.97 4.89 -3.46
N MET A 36 5.76 5.77 -4.43
CA MET A 36 5.05 7.04 -4.22
C MET A 36 3.56 6.82 -3.88
N LEU A 37 2.92 5.81 -4.44
CA LEU A 37 1.51 5.49 -4.13
C LEU A 37 1.31 4.90 -2.73
N VAL A 38 2.34 4.22 -2.21
CA VAL A 38 2.34 3.58 -0.87
C VAL A 38 2.70 4.57 0.24
N GLY A 39 3.70 5.43 0.02
CA GLY A 39 4.21 6.35 1.06
C GLY A 39 3.20 7.39 1.51
N GLY A 40 2.96 7.50 2.82
CA GLY A 40 2.04 8.49 3.42
C GLY A 40 2.45 9.94 3.09
N PHE A 41 3.74 10.23 3.15
CA PHE A 41 4.32 11.54 2.80
C PHE A 41 3.88 12.04 1.41
N TRP A 42 3.87 11.17 0.41
CA TRP A 42 3.48 11.53 -0.95
C TRP A 42 1.97 11.74 -1.11
N ARG A 43 1.15 11.19 -0.21
CA ARG A 43 -0.31 11.38 -0.28
C ARG A 43 -0.72 12.81 -0.02
N GLU A 44 -0.03 13.50 0.90
CA GLU A 44 -0.31 14.90 1.20
C GLU A 44 0.16 15.84 0.09
N ILE A 45 1.38 15.61 -0.40
CA ILE A 45 2.00 16.50 -1.40
C ILE A 45 1.31 16.40 -2.77
N LEU A 46 0.94 15.19 -3.20
CA LEU A 46 0.46 14.99 -4.57
C LEU A 46 -1.00 15.38 -4.77
N GLY A 47 -1.84 15.44 -3.72
CA GLY A 47 -3.26 15.76 -3.83
C GLY A 47 -3.96 15.01 -4.98
N GLU A 48 -4.63 15.76 -5.86
CA GLU A 48 -5.27 15.24 -7.08
C GLU A 48 -4.29 14.56 -8.07
N GLY A 49 -3.02 15.00 -8.10
CA GLY A 49 -1.96 14.43 -8.93
C GLY A 49 -1.72 12.94 -8.65
N ARG A 50 -2.13 12.44 -7.47
CA ARG A 50 -2.09 11.02 -7.14
C ARG A 50 -3.00 10.18 -8.03
N VAL A 51 -4.14 10.71 -8.46
CA VAL A 51 -5.07 10.03 -9.37
C VAL A 51 -4.39 9.79 -10.71
N TRP A 52 -3.73 10.81 -11.24
CA TRP A 52 -2.90 10.71 -12.45
C TRP A 52 -1.74 9.73 -12.28
N LEU A 53 -1.06 9.76 -11.14
CA LEU A 53 0.01 8.82 -10.84
C LEU A 53 -0.49 7.37 -10.80
N LYS A 54 -1.66 7.12 -10.19
CA LYS A 54 -2.31 5.80 -10.17
C LYS A 54 -2.64 5.33 -11.57
N TRP A 55 -3.26 6.19 -12.39
CA TRP A 55 -3.55 5.87 -13.79
C TRP A 55 -2.27 5.59 -14.59
N GLY A 56 -1.25 6.41 -14.42
CA GLY A 56 0.08 6.17 -15.00
C GLY A 56 0.64 4.80 -14.60
N HIS A 57 0.60 4.46 -13.31
CA HIS A 57 1.05 3.16 -12.82
C HIS A 57 0.28 2.00 -13.46
N ILE A 58 -1.04 2.10 -13.57
CA ILE A 58 -1.88 1.08 -14.23
C ILE A 58 -1.53 0.94 -15.71
N VAL A 59 -1.47 2.06 -16.45
CA VAL A 59 -1.20 2.07 -17.89
C VAL A 59 0.18 1.50 -18.20
N PHE A 60 1.21 1.92 -17.45
CA PHE A 60 2.56 1.37 -17.61
C PHE A 60 2.65 -0.10 -17.18
N GLY A 61 1.83 -0.50 -16.19
CA GLY A 61 1.71 -1.89 -15.76
C GLY A 61 1.16 -2.78 -16.87
N LEU A 62 0.11 -2.32 -17.56
CA LEU A 62 -0.44 -3.00 -18.73
C LEU A 62 0.54 -2.97 -19.92
N ALA A 63 1.26 -1.87 -20.13
CA ALA A 63 2.27 -1.75 -21.17
C ALA A 63 3.43 -2.76 -21.00
N LEU A 64 3.66 -3.26 -19.78
CA LEU A 64 4.61 -4.34 -19.48
C LEU A 64 4.27 -5.66 -20.20
N LEU A 65 3.03 -5.86 -20.66
CA LEU A 65 2.65 -6.97 -21.52
C LEU A 65 3.46 -6.98 -22.82
N ILE A 66 3.76 -5.81 -23.39
CA ILE A 66 4.40 -5.68 -24.70
C ILE A 66 5.79 -6.35 -24.72
N PRO A 67 6.76 -6.00 -23.84
CA PRO A 67 8.05 -6.66 -23.82
C PRO A 67 7.96 -8.14 -23.41
N VAL A 68 7.01 -8.52 -22.55
CA VAL A 68 6.82 -9.93 -22.13
C VAL A 68 6.36 -10.79 -23.29
N VAL A 69 5.28 -10.39 -23.98
CA VAL A 69 4.77 -11.10 -25.16
C VAL A 69 5.81 -11.14 -26.27
N TYR A 70 6.50 -10.02 -26.53
CA TYR A 70 7.56 -9.98 -27.53
C TYR A 70 8.74 -10.90 -27.17
N TYR A 71 9.06 -11.06 -25.88
CA TYR A 71 10.03 -12.04 -25.42
C TYR A 71 9.56 -13.48 -25.65
N LEU A 72 8.29 -13.80 -25.35
CA LEU A 72 7.74 -15.16 -25.54
C LEU A 72 7.85 -15.62 -27.00
N LEU A 73 7.60 -14.72 -27.97
CA LEU A 73 7.78 -15.00 -29.39
C LEU A 73 9.24 -15.35 -29.76
N LEU A 74 10.21 -14.86 -28.99
CA LEU A 74 11.64 -15.12 -29.19
C LEU A 74 12.18 -16.23 -28.27
N ALA A 75 11.39 -16.70 -27.30
CA ALA A 75 11.85 -17.55 -26.21
C ALA A 75 12.46 -18.85 -26.73
N ALA A 76 11.81 -19.55 -27.68
CA ALA A 76 12.33 -20.80 -28.23
C ALA A 76 13.78 -20.68 -28.74
N LYS A 77 14.11 -19.57 -29.41
CA LYS A 77 15.47 -19.30 -29.91
C LYS A 77 16.44 -18.88 -28.79
N HIS A 78 15.95 -18.21 -27.75
CA HIS A 78 16.76 -17.81 -26.60
C HIS A 78 17.16 -19.03 -25.77
N TRP A 79 16.20 -19.90 -25.49
CA TRP A 79 16.36 -21.09 -24.68
C TRP A 79 17.32 -22.11 -25.31
N LYS A 80 17.32 -22.21 -26.64
CA LYS A 80 18.35 -22.97 -27.39
C LYS A 80 19.76 -22.45 -27.11
N ARG A 81 19.97 -21.13 -27.05
CA ARG A 81 21.28 -20.52 -26.74
C ARG A 81 21.68 -20.62 -25.27
N LEU A 82 20.71 -20.82 -24.39
CA LEU A 82 20.93 -20.99 -22.95
C LEU A 82 21.20 -22.46 -22.58
N LYS A 83 21.22 -23.40 -23.54
CA LYS A 83 21.57 -24.80 -23.27
C LYS A 83 22.96 -24.86 -22.62
N GLY A 84 23.06 -25.53 -21.46
CA GLY A 84 24.27 -25.59 -20.63
C GLY A 84 24.49 -24.41 -19.67
N LYS A 85 23.67 -23.35 -19.68
CA LYS A 85 23.80 -22.17 -18.81
C LYS A 85 22.68 -22.10 -17.78
N THR A 86 22.71 -22.99 -16.78
CA THR A 86 21.67 -23.14 -15.75
C THR A 86 21.33 -21.84 -15.02
N GLY A 87 22.33 -21.10 -14.54
CA GLY A 87 22.11 -19.82 -13.83
C GLY A 87 21.46 -18.73 -14.70
N GLN A 88 21.74 -18.69 -16.01
CA GLN A 88 21.08 -17.74 -16.91
C GLN A 88 19.63 -18.12 -17.18
N LYS A 89 19.32 -19.42 -17.29
CA LYS A 89 17.94 -19.91 -17.37
C LYS A 89 17.15 -19.59 -16.11
N ALA A 90 17.71 -19.88 -14.93
CA ALA A 90 17.08 -19.58 -13.65
C ALA A 90 16.74 -18.09 -13.51
N ASN A 91 17.67 -17.20 -13.87
CA ASN A 91 17.42 -15.75 -13.86
C ASN A 91 16.29 -15.33 -14.80
N VAL A 92 16.22 -15.91 -16.01
CA VAL A 92 15.14 -15.63 -16.96
C VAL A 92 13.80 -16.08 -16.40
N ILE A 93 13.72 -17.29 -15.85
CA ILE A 93 12.49 -17.81 -15.23
C ILE A 93 12.07 -16.91 -14.07
N PHE A 94 12.99 -16.60 -13.16
CA PHE A 94 12.74 -15.72 -12.01
C PHE A 94 12.17 -14.37 -12.42
N VAL A 95 12.78 -13.71 -13.41
CA VAL A 95 12.30 -12.41 -13.93
C VAL A 95 10.91 -12.55 -14.55
N LEU A 96 10.66 -13.61 -15.35
CA LEU A 96 9.34 -13.83 -15.93
C LEU A 96 8.27 -14.09 -14.86
N THR A 97 8.60 -14.83 -13.81
CA THR A 97 7.70 -15.05 -12.67
C THR A 97 7.35 -13.75 -11.97
N LEU A 98 8.36 -12.90 -11.67
CA LEU A 98 8.10 -11.58 -11.08
C LEU A 98 7.21 -10.72 -11.98
N LEU A 99 7.56 -10.58 -13.27
CA LEU A 99 6.79 -9.75 -14.21
C LEU A 99 5.35 -10.25 -14.36
N THR A 100 5.16 -11.56 -14.52
CA THR A 100 3.83 -12.15 -14.68
C THR A 100 3.02 -12.01 -13.39
N GLY A 101 3.64 -12.26 -12.23
CA GLY A 101 3.00 -12.12 -10.93
C GLY A 101 2.54 -10.68 -10.65
N TRP A 102 3.39 -9.68 -10.90
CA TRP A 102 3.01 -8.27 -10.77
C TRP A 102 1.89 -7.88 -11.73
N LEU A 103 1.90 -8.41 -12.95
CA LEU A 103 0.89 -8.11 -13.96
C LEU A 103 -0.46 -8.69 -13.59
N VAL A 104 -0.51 -9.97 -13.22
CA VAL A 104 -1.75 -10.65 -12.83
C VAL A 104 -2.31 -10.01 -11.56
N SER A 105 -1.49 -9.84 -10.51
CA SER A 105 -1.93 -9.19 -9.28
C SER A 105 -2.37 -7.75 -9.51
N GLY A 106 -1.65 -6.98 -10.34
CA GLY A 106 -2.01 -5.61 -10.70
C GLY A 106 -3.32 -5.50 -11.47
N VAL A 107 -3.60 -6.43 -12.40
CA VAL A 107 -4.89 -6.48 -13.12
C VAL A 107 -6.03 -6.80 -12.16
N VAL A 108 -5.84 -7.75 -11.23
CA VAL A 108 -6.85 -8.07 -10.21
C VAL A 108 -7.13 -6.87 -9.30
N LEU A 109 -6.09 -6.13 -8.89
CA LEU A 109 -6.23 -4.92 -8.08
C LEU A 109 -6.91 -3.78 -8.85
N TRP A 110 -6.63 -3.65 -10.14
CA TRP A 110 -7.31 -2.68 -11.00
C TRP A 110 -8.79 -3.02 -11.19
N GLN A 111 -9.10 -4.30 -11.39
CA GLN A 111 -10.45 -4.84 -11.59
C GLN A 111 -11.09 -5.32 -10.28
N PHE A 112 -10.75 -4.71 -9.14
CA PHE A 112 -11.18 -5.18 -7.82
C PHE A 112 -12.71 -5.31 -7.69
N ARG A 113 -13.46 -4.45 -8.38
CA ARG A 113 -14.94 -4.48 -8.42
C ARG A 113 -15.48 -5.78 -9.02
N LEU A 114 -14.77 -6.38 -9.98
CA LEU A 114 -15.15 -7.64 -10.64
C LEU A 114 -14.55 -8.86 -9.94
N ALA A 115 -13.31 -8.74 -9.44
CA ALA A 115 -12.58 -9.87 -8.85
C ALA A 115 -13.11 -10.28 -7.46
N GLY A 116 -13.80 -9.36 -6.78
CA GLY A 116 -14.25 -9.55 -5.41
C GLY A 116 -13.11 -9.37 -4.39
N PRO A 117 -13.43 -9.03 -3.13
CA PRO A 117 -12.39 -8.53 -2.22
C PRO A 117 -11.48 -9.62 -1.64
N ARG A 118 -11.87 -10.91 -1.65
CA ARG A 118 -10.94 -12.03 -1.34
C ARG A 118 -9.81 -12.11 -2.37
N ALA A 119 -10.15 -12.08 -3.66
CA ALA A 119 -9.15 -12.07 -4.72
C ALA A 119 -8.31 -10.79 -4.69
N ALA A 120 -8.91 -9.64 -4.40
CA ALA A 120 -8.19 -8.38 -4.24
C ALA A 120 -7.20 -8.42 -3.05
N ASN A 121 -7.60 -8.97 -1.90
CA ASN A 121 -6.73 -9.15 -0.74
C ASN A 121 -5.53 -10.06 -1.06
N SER A 122 -5.77 -11.21 -1.68
CA SER A 122 -4.72 -12.13 -2.10
C SER A 122 -3.80 -11.49 -3.15
N ALA A 123 -4.37 -10.78 -4.12
CA ALA A 123 -3.62 -10.06 -5.13
C ALA A 123 -2.75 -8.95 -4.51
N LEU A 124 -3.27 -8.20 -3.54
CA LEU A 124 -2.53 -7.16 -2.83
C LEU A 124 -1.33 -7.75 -2.09
N PHE A 125 -1.56 -8.83 -1.34
CA PHE A 125 -0.48 -9.53 -0.64
C PHE A 125 0.59 -10.05 -1.61
N ILE A 126 0.18 -10.70 -2.70
CA ILE A 126 1.10 -11.19 -3.73
C ILE A 126 1.86 -10.03 -4.37
N HIS A 127 1.19 -8.93 -4.71
CA HIS A 127 1.81 -7.76 -5.33
C HIS A 127 2.87 -7.13 -4.42
N ASP A 128 2.53 -6.96 -3.13
CA ASP A 128 3.43 -6.44 -2.12
C ASP A 128 4.63 -7.39 -1.92
N LEU A 129 4.40 -8.70 -1.81
CA LEU A 129 5.44 -9.72 -1.65
C LEU A 129 6.43 -9.72 -2.83
N LEU A 130 5.90 -9.69 -4.06
CA LEU A 130 6.72 -9.63 -5.27
C LEU A 130 7.53 -8.34 -5.32
N THR A 131 6.98 -7.23 -4.81
CA THR A 131 7.70 -5.94 -4.72
C THR A 131 8.84 -6.00 -3.71
N TRP A 132 8.58 -6.58 -2.53
CA TRP A 132 9.61 -6.81 -1.49
C TRP A 132 10.76 -7.68 -1.97
N ILE A 133 10.49 -8.70 -2.79
CA ILE A 133 11.52 -9.58 -3.35
C ILE A 133 12.18 -8.95 -4.58
N GLY A 134 11.38 -8.39 -5.48
CA GLY A 134 11.81 -7.95 -6.79
C GLY A 134 12.61 -6.64 -6.75
N LEU A 135 12.22 -5.66 -5.94
CA LEU A 135 12.86 -4.36 -5.89
C LEU A 135 14.34 -4.44 -5.43
N PRO A 136 14.69 -5.14 -4.33
CA PRO A 136 16.09 -5.35 -3.95
C PRO A 136 16.90 -6.04 -5.05
N VAL A 137 16.32 -7.04 -5.72
CA VAL A 137 16.98 -7.75 -6.82
C VAL A 137 17.22 -6.83 -8.03
N ILE A 138 16.26 -5.97 -8.37
CA ILE A 138 16.40 -4.98 -9.44
C ILE A 138 17.49 -3.96 -9.11
N ILE A 139 17.53 -3.45 -7.88
CA ILE A 139 18.57 -2.51 -7.41
C ILE A 139 19.94 -3.18 -7.50
N TYR A 140 20.07 -4.38 -6.91
CA TYR A 140 21.30 -5.17 -6.97
C TYR A 140 21.75 -5.43 -8.42
N HIS A 141 20.82 -5.83 -9.29
CA HIS A 141 21.12 -6.08 -10.70
C HIS A 141 21.58 -4.80 -11.41
N SER A 142 20.91 -3.68 -11.18
CA SER A 142 21.20 -2.40 -11.83
C SER A 142 22.59 -1.90 -11.45
N VAL A 143 22.92 -1.89 -10.16
CA VAL A 143 24.24 -1.46 -9.66
C VAL A 143 25.35 -2.38 -10.16
N THR A 144 25.18 -3.70 -10.06
CA THR A 144 26.26 -4.66 -10.37
C THR A 144 26.52 -4.85 -11.88
N ARG A 145 25.66 -4.29 -12.74
CA ARG A 145 25.78 -4.34 -14.21
C ARG A 145 26.29 -3.06 -14.85
N VAL A 146 26.50 -1.98 -14.09
CA VAL A 146 27.06 -0.71 -14.57
C VAL A 146 28.43 -0.95 -15.24
N LYS A 147 28.64 -0.32 -16.41
CA LYS A 147 29.86 -0.50 -17.22
C LYS A 147 31.14 -0.13 -16.47
N TRP A 148 31.08 0.88 -15.60
CA TRP A 148 32.19 1.30 -14.72
C TRP A 148 32.76 0.17 -13.85
N LEU A 149 31.94 -0.84 -13.49
CA LEU A 149 32.38 -2.00 -12.71
C LEU A 149 33.00 -3.13 -13.54
N LYS A 150 33.03 -3.00 -14.88
CA LYS A 150 33.45 -4.05 -15.81
C LYS A 150 34.87 -3.86 -16.39
N GLU A 151 35.49 -2.68 -16.28
CA GLU A 151 36.79 -2.41 -16.93
C GLU A 151 37.80 -1.71 -15.99
N PRO A 152 38.77 -2.45 -15.41
CA PRO A 152 39.88 -1.84 -14.65
C PRO A 152 41.09 -1.41 -15.50
N LYS A 153 41.18 -1.79 -16.78
CA LYS A 153 42.43 -1.73 -17.57
C LYS A 153 42.76 -0.39 -18.27
N LYS A 154 42.05 0.72 -18.03
CA LYS A 154 42.28 1.99 -18.77
C LYS A 154 42.85 3.16 -17.97
N ARG A 155 43.26 2.95 -16.72
CA ARG A 155 43.91 3.99 -15.91
C ARG A 155 45.19 3.48 -15.25
N SER A 156 46.16 3.07 -16.07
CA SER A 156 47.57 3.21 -15.69
C SER A 156 48.03 4.49 -16.35
N ILE A 157 48.45 5.45 -15.54
CA ILE A 157 49.07 6.71 -15.95
C ILE A 157 50.23 6.35 -16.89
N VAL A 158 50.20 6.84 -18.12
CA VAL A 158 51.38 6.77 -19.00
C VAL A 158 52.40 7.71 -18.37
N ALA A 159 53.44 7.15 -17.76
CA ALA A 159 54.59 7.93 -17.34
C ALA A 159 55.19 8.56 -18.60
N GLU A 160 55.22 9.88 -18.61
CA GLU A 160 55.78 10.71 -19.66
C GLU A 160 57.26 10.34 -19.85
N THR A 161 57.60 9.74 -20.99
CA THR A 161 58.99 9.41 -21.32
C THR A 161 59.72 10.69 -21.69
N LEU A 162 60.60 11.18 -20.81
CA LEU A 162 61.61 12.19 -21.14
C LEU A 162 62.66 11.59 -22.09
N PRO A 163 63.21 12.35 -23.06
CA PRO A 163 64.19 11.84 -24.00
C PRO A 163 65.57 11.71 -23.34
N VAL A 164 66.18 10.54 -23.45
CA VAL A 164 67.55 10.28 -23.01
C VAL A 164 68.47 10.30 -24.23
N GLU A 165 69.46 11.19 -24.20
CA GLU A 165 70.56 11.24 -25.17
C GLU A 165 71.40 9.96 -25.14
N SER A 166 71.85 9.57 -26.32
CA SER A 166 72.66 8.39 -26.62
C SER A 166 74.05 8.43 -26.00
N ASN A 167 74.53 7.29 -25.48
CA ASN A 167 75.81 6.70 -25.90
C ASN A 167 76.05 5.27 -25.34
N THR A 168 76.37 4.37 -26.29
CA THR A 168 77.25 3.17 -26.24
C THR A 168 76.98 1.93 -25.35
N GLU A 169 76.96 0.79 -26.06
CA GLU A 169 77.25 -0.63 -25.73
C GLU A 169 76.17 -1.63 -25.28
N PRO A 170 76.24 -2.90 -25.74
CA PRO A 170 75.13 -3.85 -25.70
C PRO A 170 75.15 -4.67 -24.41
N THR A 171 74.32 -4.29 -23.44
CA THR A 171 74.10 -5.10 -22.24
C THR A 171 72.78 -5.86 -22.32
N VAL A 172 72.89 -7.16 -22.06
CA VAL A 172 71.87 -8.19 -21.90
C VAL A 172 70.52 -7.62 -21.46
N ARG A 173 69.46 -7.81 -22.27
CA ARG A 173 68.08 -7.51 -21.85
C ARG A 173 67.75 -8.36 -20.62
N PRO A 174 67.47 -7.77 -19.44
CA PRO A 174 66.86 -8.52 -18.37
C PRO A 174 65.45 -8.89 -18.84
N ARG A 175 65.09 -10.18 -18.82
CA ARG A 175 63.68 -10.58 -18.81
C ARG A 175 63.02 -9.83 -17.66
N PRO A 176 61.90 -9.11 -17.86
CA PRO A 176 61.18 -8.55 -16.74
C PRO A 176 60.80 -9.73 -15.85
N ALA A 177 61.34 -9.74 -14.63
CA ALA A 177 60.87 -10.63 -13.58
C ALA A 177 59.37 -10.43 -13.50
N ALA A 178 58.60 -11.50 -13.70
CA ALA A 178 57.18 -11.49 -13.44
C ALA A 178 57.03 -11.14 -11.97
N SER A 179 56.68 -9.88 -11.69
CA SER A 179 56.27 -9.46 -10.36
C SER A 179 55.10 -10.36 -9.98
N SER A 180 55.33 -11.22 -9.01
CA SER A 180 54.30 -11.95 -8.27
C SER A 180 53.46 -10.91 -7.51
N GLU A 181 52.66 -10.13 -8.23
CA GLU A 181 51.61 -9.35 -7.61
C GLU A 181 50.62 -10.35 -7.01
N ALA A 182 50.51 -10.33 -5.68
CA ALA A 182 49.50 -11.09 -4.97
C ALA A 182 48.13 -10.77 -5.59
N GLN A 183 47.52 -11.76 -6.25
CA GLN A 183 46.17 -11.62 -6.78
C GLN A 183 45.26 -11.27 -5.61
N PRO A 184 44.55 -10.13 -5.64
CA PRO A 184 43.72 -9.73 -4.52
C PRO A 184 42.61 -10.77 -4.31
N MET A 185 42.48 -11.27 -3.07
CA MET A 185 41.45 -12.25 -2.65
C MET A 185 40.02 -11.81 -3.03
N TYR A 186 39.79 -10.50 -3.15
CA TYR A 186 38.53 -9.93 -3.62
C TYR A 186 38.75 -8.89 -4.73
N THR A 187 38.10 -9.11 -5.88
CA THR A 187 38.00 -8.07 -6.91
C THR A 187 37.10 -6.92 -6.42
N ARG A 188 37.36 -5.67 -6.83
CA ARG A 188 36.47 -4.51 -6.54
C ARG A 188 35.01 -4.80 -6.86
N ARG A 189 34.76 -5.52 -7.95
CA ARG A 189 33.43 -5.98 -8.35
C ARG A 189 32.83 -7.00 -7.39
N GLY A 190 33.64 -7.90 -6.85
CA GLY A 190 33.25 -8.84 -5.79
C GLY A 190 32.88 -8.10 -4.50
N PHE A 191 33.73 -7.18 -4.05
CA PHE A 191 33.48 -6.34 -2.88
C PHE A 191 32.18 -5.55 -3.01
N ILE A 192 31.98 -4.82 -4.12
CA ILE A 192 30.76 -4.01 -4.33
C ILE A 192 29.50 -4.87 -4.37
N LYS A 193 29.55 -6.06 -4.99
CA LYS A 193 28.42 -6.99 -4.96
C LYS A 193 28.06 -7.40 -3.54
N VAL A 194 29.04 -7.78 -2.74
CA VAL A 194 28.82 -8.19 -1.35
C VAL A 194 28.30 -7.01 -0.53
N ALA A 195 28.93 -5.84 -0.65
CA ALA A 195 28.54 -4.63 0.08
C ALA A 195 27.11 -4.18 -0.25
N VAL A 196 26.71 -4.13 -1.52
CA VAL A 196 25.34 -3.76 -1.92
C VAL A 196 24.33 -4.80 -1.44
N GLY A 197 24.64 -6.09 -1.58
CA GLY A 197 23.78 -7.17 -1.10
C GLY A 197 23.57 -7.12 0.41
N ALA A 198 24.65 -6.97 1.17
CA ALA A 198 24.62 -6.84 2.62
C ALA A 198 23.88 -5.56 3.07
N GLY A 199 24.16 -4.43 2.43
CA GLY A 199 23.47 -3.17 2.72
C GLY A 199 21.97 -3.25 2.50
N LEU A 200 21.51 -3.84 1.39
CA LEU A 200 20.09 -4.08 1.14
C LEU A 200 19.48 -5.03 2.18
N ALA A 201 20.19 -6.10 2.55
CA ALA A 201 19.70 -7.05 3.56
C ALA A 201 19.55 -6.41 4.95
N VAL A 202 20.51 -5.59 5.38
CA VAL A 202 20.46 -4.91 6.68
C VAL A 202 19.37 -3.83 6.71
N THR A 203 19.22 -3.06 5.63
CA THR A 203 18.25 -1.94 5.58
C THR A 203 16.81 -2.41 5.37
N LEU A 204 16.59 -3.40 4.50
CA LEU A 204 15.25 -3.86 4.12
C LEU A 204 14.83 -5.16 4.83
N GLY A 205 15.77 -5.94 5.35
CA GLY A 205 15.48 -7.22 6.00
C GLY A 205 14.56 -7.08 7.22
N PRO A 206 14.88 -6.23 8.22
CA PRO A 206 14.04 -6.07 9.41
C PRO A 206 12.62 -5.57 9.08
N THR A 207 12.50 -4.62 8.14
CA THR A 207 11.20 -4.08 7.71
C THR A 207 10.38 -5.12 6.96
N PHE A 208 11.02 -5.90 6.10
CA PHE A 208 10.40 -7.04 5.40
C PHE A 208 9.91 -8.12 6.37
N VAL A 209 10.73 -8.54 7.34
CA VAL A 209 10.35 -9.55 8.34
C VAL A 209 9.16 -9.06 9.18
N ARG A 210 9.19 -7.80 9.62
CA ARG A 210 8.06 -7.19 10.34
C ARG A 210 6.80 -7.13 9.48
N TRP A 211 6.94 -6.79 8.20
CA TRP A 211 5.82 -6.77 7.26
C TRP A 211 5.24 -8.17 7.02
N ILE A 212 6.07 -9.19 6.83
CA ILE A 212 5.64 -10.60 6.73
C ILE A 212 4.92 -11.02 8.01
N GLY A 213 5.47 -10.74 9.19
CA GLY A 213 4.84 -11.07 10.46
C GLY A 213 3.43 -10.48 10.58
N LYS A 214 3.27 -9.21 10.21
CA LYS A 214 1.95 -8.56 10.16
C LYS A 214 1.01 -9.11 9.07
N SER A 215 1.57 -9.56 7.95
CA SER A 215 0.78 -10.01 6.79
C SER A 215 0.41 -11.49 6.83
N LEU A 216 1.20 -12.30 7.55
CA LEU A 216 0.97 -13.73 7.79
C LEU A 216 0.34 -14.03 9.16
N GLN A 217 0.17 -13.01 10.02
CA GLN A 217 -0.74 -13.11 11.17
C GLN A 217 -2.08 -13.64 10.64
N LEU A 218 -2.46 -14.83 11.10
CA LEU A 218 -3.70 -15.49 10.72
C LEU A 218 -4.87 -14.49 10.88
N PRO A 219 -5.82 -14.45 9.94
CA PRO A 219 -7.04 -13.65 10.09
C PRO A 219 -7.64 -13.91 11.48
N GLY A 220 -7.80 -12.85 12.28
CA GLY A 220 -8.30 -12.95 13.67
C GLY A 220 -7.25 -12.92 14.79
N THR A 221 -5.95 -12.80 14.50
CA THR A 221 -4.87 -12.80 15.53
C THR A 221 -4.14 -11.47 15.74
N ALA A 222 -4.48 -10.42 14.97
CA ALA A 222 -4.03 -9.07 15.31
C ALA A 222 -4.84 -8.60 16.51
N ASP A 223 -4.33 -8.88 17.71
CA ASP A 223 -4.97 -8.53 18.97
C ASP A 223 -4.79 -7.01 19.22
N TYR A 224 -5.50 -6.20 18.43
CA TYR A 224 -5.51 -4.74 18.57
C TYR A 224 -5.92 -4.32 19.98
N ALA A 225 -6.69 -5.17 20.67
CA ALA A 225 -7.09 -5.03 22.06
C ALA A 225 -5.89 -4.89 23.02
N ALA A 226 -4.77 -5.58 22.77
CA ALA A 226 -3.58 -5.53 23.65
C ALA A 226 -2.82 -4.19 23.58
N SER A 227 -3.19 -3.29 22.67
CA SER A 227 -2.52 -2.00 22.44
C SER A 227 -3.47 -0.79 22.51
N ASN A 228 -4.61 -0.95 23.17
CA ASN A 228 -5.59 0.12 23.35
C ASN A 228 -5.09 1.15 24.37
N ALA A 229 -4.90 2.40 23.93
CA ALA A 229 -4.46 3.49 24.81
C ALA A 229 -5.61 4.24 25.48
N ASN A 230 -6.87 3.91 25.16
CA ASN A 230 -8.03 4.51 25.82
C ASN A 230 -8.13 4.02 27.27
N ALA A 231 -8.39 4.94 28.20
CA ALA A 231 -8.53 4.71 29.63
C ALA A 231 -9.87 5.27 30.12
N LEU A 232 -10.96 4.78 29.52
CA LEU A 232 -12.33 5.23 29.78
C LEU A 232 -13.02 4.27 30.74
N ILE A 233 -13.69 4.82 31.76
CA ILE A 233 -14.33 4.06 32.84
C ILE A 233 -15.79 4.51 32.96
N PRO A 234 -16.78 3.61 33.03
CA PRO A 234 -16.64 2.16 33.04
C PRO A 234 -16.35 1.60 31.65
N ASP A 235 -15.80 0.38 31.62
CA ASP A 235 -15.73 -0.39 30.38
C ASP A 235 -17.14 -0.74 29.90
N PRO A 236 -17.44 -0.62 28.59
CA PRO A 236 -18.73 -0.99 28.05
C PRO A 236 -18.86 -2.52 28.09
N VAL A 237 -19.94 -3.00 28.72
CA VAL A 237 -20.24 -4.44 28.81
C VAL A 237 -20.92 -4.88 27.50
N PRO A 238 -20.42 -5.89 26.79
CA PRO A 238 -21.05 -6.36 25.55
C PRO A 238 -22.45 -6.90 25.81
N LEU A 239 -23.37 -6.67 24.87
CA LEU A 239 -24.68 -7.33 24.86
C LEU A 239 -24.51 -8.84 24.63
N ALA A 240 -25.44 -9.64 25.15
CA ALA A 240 -25.44 -11.09 24.95
C ALA A 240 -25.48 -11.49 23.46
N GLU A 241 -26.04 -10.62 22.62
CA GLU A 241 -26.12 -10.81 21.16
C GLU A 241 -24.81 -10.52 20.43
N SER A 242 -23.84 -9.82 21.04
CA SER A 242 -22.54 -9.51 20.44
C SER A 242 -21.40 -10.41 20.93
N ALA A 243 -21.61 -11.13 22.04
CA ALA A 243 -20.63 -11.99 22.68
C ALA A 243 -21.25 -13.37 23.03
N PRO A 244 -20.93 -14.45 22.29
CA PRO A 244 -19.89 -14.54 21.25
C PRO A 244 -20.28 -13.83 19.95
N PRO A 245 -19.31 -13.42 19.11
CA PRO A 245 -19.58 -12.76 17.85
C PRO A 245 -20.49 -13.57 16.93
N ILE A 246 -21.45 -12.89 16.31
CA ILE A 246 -22.40 -13.52 15.38
C ILE A 246 -21.64 -14.05 14.16
N GLY A 247 -21.92 -15.30 13.77
CA GLY A 247 -21.32 -15.90 12.58
C GLY A 247 -19.83 -16.25 12.70
N GLY A 248 -19.27 -16.26 13.92
CA GLY A 248 -17.88 -16.62 14.20
C GLY A 248 -16.90 -15.46 14.26
N GLY A 249 -17.39 -14.22 14.12
CA GLY A 249 -16.59 -13.00 14.18
C GLY A 249 -15.97 -12.59 12.84
N ALA A 250 -15.19 -11.52 12.89
CA ALA A 250 -14.66 -10.86 11.71
C ALA A 250 -13.68 -11.73 10.92
N GLU A 251 -13.90 -11.85 9.62
CA GLU A 251 -13.00 -12.51 8.68
C GLU A 251 -12.19 -11.48 7.90
N GLY A 252 -10.88 -11.43 8.15
CA GLY A 252 -9.96 -10.53 7.47
C GLY A 252 -9.04 -9.82 8.44
N SER A 253 -8.43 -8.72 8.01
CA SER A 253 -7.59 -7.91 8.88
C SER A 253 -7.71 -6.44 8.52
N PHE A 254 -7.95 -5.61 9.54
CA PHE A 254 -7.97 -4.16 9.37
C PHE A 254 -6.59 -3.66 8.96
N ARG A 255 -6.56 -2.70 8.04
CA ARG A 255 -5.38 -1.87 7.80
C ARG A 255 -5.64 -0.48 8.36
N VAL A 256 -4.82 -0.06 9.31
CA VAL A 256 -4.97 1.22 9.99
C VAL A 256 -4.40 2.34 9.11
N TYR A 257 -5.26 3.27 8.72
CA TYR A 257 -4.89 4.54 8.10
C TYR A 257 -5.34 5.67 9.00
N THR A 258 -4.49 6.67 9.20
CA THR A 258 -4.78 7.86 10.02
C THR A 258 -4.33 9.10 9.25
N VAL A 259 -5.02 10.21 9.46
CA VAL A 259 -4.61 11.54 8.96
C VAL A 259 -3.65 12.19 9.94
N THR A 260 -3.86 11.95 11.23
CA THR A 260 -3.05 12.44 12.34
C THR A 260 -2.39 11.27 13.08
N ASP A 261 -1.66 11.58 14.15
CA ASP A 261 -1.35 10.59 15.18
C ASP A 261 -2.63 10.02 15.82
N ILE A 262 -2.54 8.80 16.36
CA ILE A 262 -3.67 8.10 16.98
C ILE A 262 -3.96 8.74 18.34
N PRO A 263 -5.14 9.37 18.54
CA PRO A 263 -5.50 9.93 19.83
C PRO A 263 -5.74 8.82 20.88
N ALA A 264 -5.68 9.23 22.15
CA ALA A 264 -6.02 8.43 23.31
C ALA A 264 -7.00 9.22 24.17
N PHE A 265 -8.04 8.55 24.65
CA PHE A 265 -9.13 9.19 25.39
C PHE A 265 -9.27 8.65 26.81
N ASP A 266 -9.67 9.52 27.71
CA ASP A 266 -10.06 9.23 29.09
C ASP A 266 -11.33 10.02 29.46
N ASN A 267 -11.89 9.79 30.65
CA ASN A 267 -13.13 10.45 31.09
C ASN A 267 -13.05 11.99 31.14
N SER A 268 -11.85 12.56 31.25
CA SER A 268 -11.66 14.00 31.38
C SER A 268 -11.60 14.72 30.02
N ASN A 269 -11.22 14.02 28.96
CA ASN A 269 -11.00 14.60 27.64
C ASN A 269 -11.99 14.11 26.56
N TRP A 270 -12.89 13.19 26.91
CA TRP A 270 -13.86 12.63 25.99
C TRP A 270 -15.27 13.14 26.25
N SER A 271 -15.96 13.50 25.17
CA SER A 271 -17.41 13.74 25.16
C SER A 271 -17.99 13.44 23.78
N PHE A 272 -19.29 13.20 23.69
CA PHE A 272 -20.01 13.03 22.43
C PHE A 272 -21.13 14.05 22.31
N THR A 273 -21.19 14.79 21.20
CA THR A 273 -22.17 15.86 20.98
C THR A 273 -23.04 15.64 19.75
N ILE A 274 -24.34 15.94 19.85
CA ILE A 274 -25.26 16.09 18.72
C ILE A 274 -25.84 17.51 18.78
N ASP A 275 -25.62 18.30 17.73
CA ASP A 275 -26.04 19.70 17.66
C ASP A 275 -26.36 20.19 16.24
N GLY A 276 -26.42 21.51 16.05
CA GLY A 276 -26.87 22.14 14.81
C GLY A 276 -28.39 22.32 14.76
N LEU A 277 -28.99 21.97 13.61
CA LEU A 277 -30.42 22.03 13.31
C LEU A 277 -31.19 20.85 13.93
N VAL A 278 -31.27 20.86 15.26
CA VAL A 278 -31.99 19.88 16.07
C VAL A 278 -32.80 20.58 17.16
N ASP A 279 -33.93 20.00 17.54
CA ASP A 279 -34.79 20.48 18.63
C ASP A 279 -34.10 20.34 19.99
N LYS A 280 -33.36 19.25 20.18
CA LYS A 280 -32.65 18.93 21.43
C LYS A 280 -31.19 18.67 21.14
N LYS A 281 -30.34 19.57 21.64
CA LYS A 281 -28.89 19.37 21.65
C LYS A 281 -28.51 18.45 22.79
N PHE A 282 -27.61 17.51 22.51
CA PHE A 282 -27.08 16.59 23.51
C PHE A 282 -25.57 16.67 23.57
N THR A 283 -25.04 16.60 24.79
CA THR A 283 -23.63 16.35 25.05
C THR A 283 -23.55 15.35 26.19
N TRP A 284 -22.91 14.20 25.94
CA TRP A 284 -22.70 13.16 26.93
C TRP A 284 -21.23 13.07 27.30
N ASN A 285 -20.95 12.90 28.59
CA ASN A 285 -19.67 12.32 29.02
C ASN A 285 -19.68 10.79 28.78
N TRP A 286 -18.53 10.14 29.02
CA TRP A 286 -18.40 8.70 28.76
C TRP A 286 -19.38 7.84 29.57
N GLU A 287 -19.55 8.14 30.86
CA GLU A 287 -20.41 7.36 31.76
C GLU A 287 -21.89 7.41 31.38
N GLU A 288 -22.32 8.53 30.82
CA GLU A 288 -23.68 8.71 30.29
C GLU A 288 -23.83 8.02 28.94
N PHE A 289 -22.86 8.18 28.04
CA PHE A 289 -22.93 7.67 26.68
C PHE A 289 -23.03 6.14 26.62
N VAL A 290 -22.25 5.42 27.44
CA VAL A 290 -22.27 3.95 27.46
C VAL A 290 -23.55 3.35 28.06
N LYS A 291 -24.39 4.15 28.72
CA LYS A 291 -25.70 3.72 29.25
C LYS A 291 -26.81 3.80 28.21
N LEU A 292 -26.58 4.48 27.08
CA LEU A 292 -27.56 4.57 26.01
C LEU A 292 -27.85 3.19 25.42
N GLN A 293 -29.08 2.99 24.96
CA GLN A 293 -29.51 1.71 24.41
C GLN A 293 -28.75 1.39 23.12
N ARG A 294 -28.07 0.25 23.10
CA ARG A 294 -27.28 -0.25 21.97
C ARG A 294 -28.00 -1.40 21.26
N GLU A 295 -27.65 -1.60 20.01
CA GLU A 295 -28.08 -2.67 19.13
C GLU A 295 -26.87 -3.34 18.50
N VAL A 296 -27.06 -4.60 18.09
CA VAL A 296 -26.04 -5.40 17.42
C VAL A 296 -26.36 -5.51 15.94
N GLN A 297 -25.37 -5.30 15.08
CA GLN A 297 -25.48 -5.57 13.66
C GLN A 297 -24.27 -6.34 13.15
N VAL A 298 -24.48 -7.14 12.10
CA VAL A 298 -23.39 -7.78 11.37
C VAL A 298 -23.25 -7.11 10.02
N SER A 299 -22.07 -6.59 9.72
CA SER A 299 -21.83 -5.95 8.43
C SER A 299 -20.40 -6.14 7.94
N ASP A 300 -20.24 -6.09 6.62
CA ASP A 300 -18.93 -6.08 5.99
C ASP A 300 -18.35 -4.65 6.00
N PHE A 301 -17.03 -4.56 5.93
CA PHE A 301 -16.29 -3.32 5.98
C PHE A 301 -15.30 -3.25 4.82
N HIS A 302 -15.51 -2.32 3.89
CA HIS A 302 -14.79 -2.27 2.62
C HIS A 302 -13.97 -1.00 2.47
N CYS A 303 -12.66 -1.13 2.24
CA CYS A 303 -11.79 0.02 1.98
C CYS A 303 -11.65 0.31 0.49
N VAL A 304 -11.64 1.60 0.15
CA VAL A 304 -11.37 2.10 -1.21
C VAL A 304 -9.98 1.68 -1.74
N THR A 305 -9.05 1.32 -0.87
CA THR A 305 -7.73 0.79 -1.25
C THR A 305 -7.72 -0.72 -1.49
N GLY A 306 -8.88 -1.37 -1.53
CA GLY A 306 -9.05 -2.74 -2.03
C GLY A 306 -9.04 -3.85 -0.98
N TRP A 307 -8.86 -3.55 0.30
CA TRP A 307 -9.00 -4.56 1.37
C TRP A 307 -10.39 -4.52 2.03
N SER A 308 -10.77 -5.61 2.68
CA SER A 308 -12.05 -5.73 3.38
C SER A 308 -11.96 -6.65 4.58
N VAL A 309 -12.84 -6.42 5.56
CA VAL A 309 -13.08 -7.30 6.70
C VAL A 309 -14.56 -7.66 6.69
N TYR A 310 -14.89 -8.94 6.74
CA TYR A 310 -16.26 -9.44 6.59
C TYR A 310 -16.84 -9.87 7.93
N LYS A 311 -18.17 -9.96 8.02
CA LYS A 311 -18.89 -10.51 9.19
C LYS A 311 -18.50 -9.85 10.51
N ASN A 312 -18.25 -8.54 10.49
CA ASN A 312 -17.92 -7.81 11.71
C ASN A 312 -19.20 -7.71 12.55
N THR A 313 -19.15 -8.16 13.79
CA THR A 313 -20.23 -7.92 14.75
C THR A 313 -19.99 -6.57 15.40
N TRP A 314 -20.77 -5.56 15.03
CA TRP A 314 -20.73 -4.24 15.63
C TRP A 314 -21.81 -4.11 16.69
N GLU A 315 -21.51 -3.39 17.76
CA GLU A 315 -22.50 -3.01 18.77
C GLU A 315 -22.40 -1.51 19.04
N GLY A 316 -23.55 -0.83 19.02
CA GLY A 316 -23.60 0.61 19.15
C GLY A 316 -25.00 1.16 18.99
N LEU A 317 -25.08 2.44 18.66
CA LEU A 317 -26.35 3.14 18.51
C LEU A 317 -26.68 3.31 17.03
N PRO A 318 -27.85 2.87 16.55
CA PRO A 318 -28.29 3.20 15.19
C PRO A 318 -28.38 4.71 15.02
N LEU A 319 -27.77 5.25 13.97
CA LEU A 319 -27.68 6.70 13.79
C LEU A 319 -29.07 7.34 13.65
N TYR A 320 -30.00 6.70 12.93
CA TYR A 320 -31.35 7.21 12.76
C TYR A 320 -32.07 7.40 14.11
N LYS A 321 -31.85 6.52 15.10
CA LYS A 321 -32.45 6.65 16.44
C LYS A 321 -31.86 7.82 17.23
N LEU A 322 -30.56 8.07 17.08
CA LEU A 322 -29.92 9.25 17.66
C LEU A 322 -30.49 10.54 17.05
N LEU A 323 -30.72 10.55 15.74
CA LEU A 323 -31.35 11.66 15.04
C LEU A 323 -32.80 11.87 15.48
N ASP A 324 -33.58 10.80 15.65
CA ASP A 324 -34.94 10.87 16.19
C ASP A 324 -34.99 11.41 17.62
N MET A 325 -34.05 10.99 18.46
CA MET A 325 -33.95 11.48 19.83
C MET A 325 -33.64 12.99 19.88
N ALA A 326 -32.83 13.49 18.94
CA ALA A 326 -32.47 14.90 18.82
C ALA A 326 -33.59 15.77 18.22
N GLY A 327 -34.48 15.18 17.41
CA GLY A 327 -35.51 15.92 16.67
C GLY A 327 -34.88 16.78 15.57
N VAL A 328 -34.56 16.17 14.42
CA VAL A 328 -33.96 16.90 13.29
C VAL A 328 -34.96 17.92 12.73
N GLN A 329 -34.53 19.17 12.58
CA GLN A 329 -35.35 20.25 12.02
C GLN A 329 -35.48 20.13 10.49
N ASP A 330 -36.58 20.64 9.94
CA ASP A 330 -36.93 20.50 8.51
C ASP A 330 -35.89 21.11 7.56
N GLU A 331 -35.13 22.12 8.01
CA GLU A 331 -34.08 22.76 7.22
C GLU A 331 -32.80 21.93 7.12
N ALA A 332 -32.64 20.87 7.94
CA ALA A 332 -31.44 20.06 7.92
C ALA A 332 -31.41 19.12 6.71
N VAL A 333 -30.34 19.19 5.92
CA VAL A 333 -30.14 18.33 4.74
C VAL A 333 -28.88 17.46 4.82
N THR A 334 -27.93 17.85 5.67
CA THR A 334 -26.62 17.18 5.81
C THR A 334 -26.33 16.89 7.27
N VAL A 335 -25.80 15.68 7.52
CA VAL A 335 -25.25 15.24 8.79
C VAL A 335 -23.73 15.34 8.70
N LYS A 336 -23.15 16.36 9.33
CA LYS A 336 -21.70 16.55 9.39
C LYS A 336 -21.12 15.78 10.57
N LEU A 337 -19.99 15.11 10.33
CA LEU A 337 -19.38 14.16 11.25
C LEU A 337 -17.96 14.63 11.58
N TYR A 338 -17.64 14.68 12.86
CA TYR A 338 -16.35 15.14 13.36
C TYR A 338 -15.58 14.03 14.07
N SER A 339 -14.31 13.90 13.72
CA SER A 339 -13.36 13.03 14.41
C SER A 339 -12.77 13.75 15.62
N GLY A 340 -12.57 12.99 16.70
CA GLY A 340 -11.87 13.41 17.90
C GLY A 340 -10.38 13.64 17.72
N ASP A 341 -9.83 13.40 16.51
CA ASP A 341 -8.48 13.87 16.15
C ASP A 341 -8.42 15.38 15.86
N GLY A 342 -9.57 16.06 15.77
CA GLY A 342 -9.66 17.50 15.54
C GLY A 342 -9.40 17.96 14.10
N VAL A 343 -9.13 17.04 13.16
CA VAL A 343 -8.78 17.34 11.77
C VAL A 343 -9.76 16.68 10.80
N TYR A 344 -10.07 15.41 10.99
CA TYR A 344 -10.88 14.64 10.06
C TYR A 344 -12.36 14.99 10.21
N THR A 345 -12.98 15.36 9.09
CA THR A 345 -14.43 15.52 9.00
C THR A 345 -14.95 14.83 7.75
N ASP A 346 -16.21 14.43 7.84
CA ASP A 346 -16.95 13.78 6.77
C ASP A 346 -18.42 14.21 6.85
N SER A 347 -19.24 13.80 5.90
CA SER A 347 -20.66 14.13 5.84
C SER A 347 -21.48 13.02 5.18
N LEU A 348 -22.72 12.91 5.61
CA LEU A 348 -23.76 12.12 4.94
C LEU A 348 -24.91 13.05 4.62
N THR A 349 -25.60 12.82 3.50
CA THR A 349 -26.94 13.41 3.33
C THR A 349 -27.86 12.89 4.44
N LEU A 350 -28.92 13.64 4.76
CA LEU A 350 -29.87 13.20 5.78
C LEU A 350 -30.51 11.85 5.41
N ALA A 351 -30.79 11.61 4.14
CA ALA A 351 -31.31 10.33 3.64
C ALA A 351 -30.32 9.18 3.90
N GLN A 352 -29.04 9.37 3.62
CA GLN A 352 -27.99 8.38 3.92
C GLN A 352 -27.86 8.12 5.42
N ALA A 353 -27.84 9.18 6.24
CA ALA A 353 -27.73 9.06 7.69
C ALA A 353 -28.94 8.36 8.35
N ARG A 354 -30.09 8.38 7.67
CA ARG A 354 -31.33 7.71 8.06
C ARG A 354 -31.39 6.22 7.67
N MET A 355 -30.40 5.70 6.95
CA MET A 355 -30.35 4.29 6.62
C MET A 355 -30.21 3.43 7.88
N GLU A 356 -30.89 2.27 7.89
CA GLU A 356 -31.01 1.40 9.06
C GLU A 356 -29.68 0.79 9.51
N ASP A 357 -28.70 0.66 8.61
CA ASP A 357 -27.42 -0.01 8.85
C ASP A 357 -26.27 0.95 9.22
N ILE A 358 -26.56 2.24 9.37
CA ILE A 358 -25.59 3.23 9.85
C ILE A 358 -25.56 3.24 11.38
N MET A 359 -24.38 2.99 11.94
CA MET A 359 -24.22 2.80 13.38
C MET A 359 -23.07 3.63 13.95
N VAL A 360 -23.33 4.24 15.11
CA VAL A 360 -22.32 4.81 16.01
C VAL A 360 -21.87 3.70 16.95
N ALA A 361 -20.81 2.98 16.55
CA ALA A 361 -20.34 1.76 17.19
C ALA A 361 -19.36 2.01 18.34
N VAL A 362 -19.49 1.21 19.40
CA VAL A 362 -18.60 1.20 20.58
C VAL A 362 -17.93 -0.16 20.81
N MET A 363 -18.51 -1.26 20.33
CA MET A 363 -17.90 -2.59 20.34
C MET A 363 -17.68 -3.15 18.93
N HIS A 364 -16.68 -4.02 18.82
CA HIS A 364 -16.41 -4.87 17.67
C HIS A 364 -16.09 -6.28 18.17
N ASP A 365 -16.83 -7.27 17.68
CA ASP A 365 -16.72 -8.69 18.04
C ASP A 365 -16.69 -8.94 19.56
N GLY A 366 -17.64 -8.33 20.27
CA GLY A 366 -17.82 -8.51 21.72
C GLY A 366 -16.78 -7.80 22.59
N LYS A 367 -15.89 -6.98 22.01
CA LYS A 367 -14.85 -6.23 22.72
C LYS A 367 -14.97 -4.72 22.44
N PRO A 368 -14.55 -3.84 23.38
CA PRO A 368 -14.46 -2.41 23.11
C PRO A 368 -13.57 -2.14 21.89
N ILE A 369 -13.98 -1.21 21.03
CA ILE A 369 -13.19 -0.87 19.84
C ILE A 369 -11.85 -0.26 20.29
N PRO A 370 -10.70 -0.80 19.87
CA PRO A 370 -9.40 -0.21 20.20
C PRO A 370 -9.21 1.15 19.53
N ASN A 371 -8.45 2.05 20.16
CA ASN A 371 -8.14 3.37 19.60
C ASN A 371 -7.59 3.32 18.15
N GLN A 372 -6.79 2.31 17.80
CA GLN A 372 -6.25 2.13 16.45
C GLN A 372 -7.34 1.88 15.39
N LEU A 373 -8.45 1.24 15.78
CA LEU A 373 -9.61 0.98 14.92
C LEU A 373 -10.67 2.09 15.01
N GLY A 374 -10.37 3.19 15.70
CA GLY A 374 -11.23 4.35 15.83
C GLY A 374 -12.05 4.40 17.11
N GLY A 375 -11.76 3.57 18.10
CA GLY A 375 -12.42 3.65 19.40
C GLY A 375 -11.99 4.88 20.21
N PRO A 376 -12.81 5.36 21.15
CA PRO A 376 -13.88 4.59 21.81
C PRO A 376 -15.18 4.50 21.01
N VAL A 377 -15.39 5.42 20.06
CA VAL A 377 -16.60 5.49 19.26
C VAL A 377 -16.24 5.73 17.80
N ARG A 378 -16.84 4.97 16.88
CA ARG A 378 -16.68 5.19 15.44
C ARG A 378 -18.01 5.12 14.72
N LEU A 379 -18.08 5.74 13.55
CA LEU A 379 -19.14 5.48 12.59
C LEU A 379 -18.84 4.18 11.82
N VAL A 380 -19.91 3.45 11.50
CA VAL A 380 -19.94 2.30 10.61
C VAL A 380 -20.95 2.60 9.49
N THR A 381 -20.50 2.52 8.24
CA THR A 381 -21.28 2.84 7.04
C THR A 381 -21.23 1.68 6.02
N PRO A 382 -22.03 0.61 6.21
CA PRO A 382 -21.84 -0.66 5.48
C PRO A 382 -22.00 -0.58 3.96
N GLN A 383 -22.85 0.33 3.46
CA GLN A 383 -23.09 0.50 2.02
C GLN A 383 -22.07 1.43 1.33
N MET A 384 -21.09 1.95 2.06
CA MET A 384 -20.12 2.94 1.59
C MET A 384 -18.68 2.49 1.82
N TYR A 385 -17.72 3.10 1.12
CA TYR A 385 -16.31 2.86 1.41
C TYR A 385 -15.92 3.44 2.78
N ALA A 386 -15.04 2.71 3.46
CA ALA A 386 -14.59 2.92 4.83
C ALA A 386 -14.06 4.33 5.20
N TYR A 387 -13.78 5.21 4.23
CA TYR A 387 -13.41 6.58 4.58
C TYR A 387 -14.61 7.35 5.14
N LYS A 388 -15.84 7.05 4.71
CA LYS A 388 -17.07 7.58 5.31
C LYS A 388 -17.30 7.09 6.74
N SER A 389 -16.69 5.97 7.14
CA SER A 389 -16.79 5.39 8.48
C SER A 389 -15.84 6.11 9.45
N VAL A 390 -16.18 7.35 9.83
CA VAL A 390 -15.40 8.24 10.70
C VAL A 390 -14.92 7.53 11.97
N LYS A 391 -13.62 7.63 12.25
CA LYS A 391 -13.00 7.12 13.48
C LYS A 391 -13.06 8.17 14.58
N TRP A 392 -13.03 7.75 15.84
CA TRP A 392 -13.02 8.64 16.99
C TRP A 392 -14.18 9.64 16.96
N LEU A 393 -15.32 9.23 16.41
CA LEU A 393 -16.48 10.09 16.21
C LEU A 393 -16.91 10.68 17.56
N ASN A 394 -16.90 12.01 17.65
CA ASN A 394 -17.22 12.72 18.90
C ASN A 394 -18.24 13.84 18.72
N ARG A 395 -18.57 14.25 17.48
CA ARG A 395 -19.63 15.22 17.23
C ARG A 395 -20.36 14.95 15.92
N ILE A 396 -21.68 15.10 15.98
CA ILE A 396 -22.60 15.07 14.85
C ILE A 396 -23.32 16.42 14.81
N GLU A 397 -23.28 17.10 13.67
CA GLU A 397 -23.90 18.42 13.48
C GLU A 397 -24.85 18.40 12.29
N LEU A 398 -26.10 18.81 12.51
CA LEU A 398 -27.12 18.92 11.46
C LEU A 398 -27.05 20.30 10.84
N ILE A 399 -26.91 20.38 9.51
CA ILE A 399 -26.75 21.65 8.78
C ILE A 399 -27.66 21.71 7.54
N ALA A 400 -28.01 22.92 7.11
CA ALA A 400 -28.85 23.18 5.93
C ALA A 400 -28.07 23.21 4.61
N GLY A 401 -26.74 23.28 4.66
CA GLY A 401 -25.88 23.28 3.48
C GLY A 401 -25.14 21.97 3.29
N ASP A 402 -24.31 21.94 2.24
CA ASP A 402 -23.40 20.83 2.00
C ASP A 402 -22.13 20.96 2.85
N HIS A 403 -21.50 19.83 3.15
CA HIS A 403 -20.15 19.78 3.71
C HIS A 403 -19.28 18.84 2.87
N VAL A 404 -18.11 19.31 2.48
CA VAL A 404 -17.11 18.51 1.76
C VAL A 404 -16.08 18.00 2.77
N GLY A 405 -16.08 16.69 3.00
CA GLY A 405 -15.16 16.01 3.92
C GLY A 405 -13.68 16.03 3.49
N TYR A 406 -12.83 15.48 4.35
CA TYR A 406 -11.38 15.55 4.19
C TYR A 406 -10.88 14.89 2.90
N TRP A 407 -11.41 13.72 2.55
CA TRP A 407 -10.99 12.99 1.34
C TRP A 407 -11.68 13.50 0.08
N GLU A 408 -12.91 13.97 0.20
CA GLU A 408 -13.72 14.55 -0.86
C GLU A 408 -13.04 15.82 -1.40
N GLN A 409 -12.49 16.66 -0.52
CA GLN A 409 -11.63 17.80 -0.91
C GLN A 409 -10.39 17.38 -1.71
N ARG A 410 -10.02 16.09 -1.69
CA ARG A 410 -8.85 15.51 -2.38
C ARG A 410 -9.26 14.65 -3.57
N GLY A 411 -10.49 14.82 -4.07
CA GLY A 411 -10.99 14.18 -5.27
C GLY A 411 -11.55 12.77 -5.07
N TYR A 412 -11.89 12.40 -3.82
CA TYR A 412 -12.65 11.18 -3.56
C TYR A 412 -14.14 11.43 -3.81
N ASP A 413 -14.88 10.35 -4.08
CA ASP A 413 -16.32 10.37 -4.33
C ASP A 413 -17.06 10.86 -3.07
N ILE A 414 -18.03 11.76 -3.23
CA ILE A 414 -18.75 12.37 -2.10
C ILE A 414 -19.59 11.33 -1.36
N ASP A 415 -20.29 10.48 -2.11
CA ASP A 415 -21.19 9.48 -1.51
C ASP A 415 -20.50 8.16 -1.21
N ALA A 416 -19.39 7.88 -1.88
CA ALA A 416 -18.56 6.70 -1.66
C ALA A 416 -19.30 5.35 -1.78
N TRP A 417 -20.38 5.26 -2.54
CA TRP A 417 -21.20 4.05 -2.65
C TRP A 417 -20.40 2.83 -3.10
N LEU A 418 -20.67 1.70 -2.45
CA LEU A 418 -20.19 0.40 -2.93
C LEU A 418 -20.93 0.01 -4.22
N PRO A 419 -20.32 -0.83 -5.09
CA PRO A 419 -20.93 -1.23 -6.36
C PRO A 419 -22.32 -1.87 -6.22
N ASN A 420 -22.56 -2.64 -5.15
CA ASN A 420 -23.82 -3.35 -4.89
C ASN A 420 -24.61 -2.73 -3.73
N ALA A 421 -24.36 -1.45 -3.44
CA ALA A 421 -25.01 -0.75 -2.34
C ALA A 421 -26.53 -0.62 -2.53
N LYS A 422 -27.29 -0.75 -1.45
CA LYS A 422 -28.69 -0.31 -1.40
C LYS A 422 -28.71 1.21 -1.25
N ARG A 423 -28.90 1.92 -2.36
CA ARG A 423 -28.90 3.39 -2.40
C ARG A 423 -30.27 3.93 -2.00
N VAL A 424 -30.25 5.13 -1.44
CA VAL A 424 -31.43 5.93 -1.05
C VAL A 424 -31.57 7.16 -1.93
#